data_AF-A0A1F3S2M7-F1
#
_entry.id   AF-A0A1F3S2M7-F1
#
_cell.length_a   1.000
_cell.length_b   1.000
_cell.length_c   1.000
_cell.angle_alpha   90.00
_cell.angle_beta   90.00
_cell.angle_gamma   90.00
#
_symmetry.space_group_name_H-M   'P 1'
#
loop_
_entity.id
_entity.type
_entity.pdbx_description
1 polymer ?
#
loop_
_entity_poly.entity_id
_entity_poly.type
_entity_poly.pdbx_seq_one_letter_code
_entity_poly.pdbx_strand_id
1 'polypeptide(L)'
;MRSRAPLEKTYSINVTIYNIRNKSGRIQLHIYKDQQSYTAQKGWKGVLLYKQDMSNNTLHYRFVGIPSGTYGLALLDDENKNTVMDYGWVMPKEGFPQP
;
A
#
# COMPACT_ATOMS: atom_id res chain seq x y z
N MET A 1 4.38 21.62 36.97
CA MET A 1 5.19 21.53 35.72
C MET A 1 4.63 20.40 34.87
N ARG A 2 4.19 20.66 33.63
CA ARG A 2 3.79 19.58 32.70
C ARG A 2 5.04 19.15 31.92
N SER A 3 5.54 17.95 32.17
CA SER A 3 6.64 17.38 31.39
C SER A 3 6.20 17.19 29.95
N ARG A 4 6.89 17.84 29.02
CA ARG A 4 6.68 17.68 27.58
C ARG A 4 7.25 16.31 27.19
N ALA A 5 6.40 15.38 26.73
CA ALA A 5 6.88 14.11 26.20
C ALA A 5 7.89 14.37 25.07
N PRO A 6 8.95 13.56 24.93
CA PRO A 6 9.87 13.67 23.80
C PRO A 6 9.07 13.62 22.49
N LEU A 7 9.46 14.45 21.52
CA LEU A 7 8.93 14.33 20.16
C LEU A 7 9.31 12.94 19.64
N GLU A 8 8.30 12.08 19.47
CA GLU A 8 8.48 10.74 18.91
C GLU A 8 9.17 10.84 17.55
N LYS A 9 10.30 10.15 17.40
CA LYS A 9 11.06 10.15 16.16
C LYS A 9 10.25 9.39 15.11
N THR A 10 9.97 10.06 13.99
CA THR A 10 9.24 9.45 12.87
C THR A 10 10.08 9.43 11.60
N TYR A 11 9.69 8.53 10.70
CA TYR A 11 10.37 8.22 9.46
C TYR A 11 9.38 8.31 8.30
N SER A 12 9.91 8.23 7.08
CA SER A 12 9.11 8.10 5.86
C SER A 12 9.43 6.81 5.12
N ILE A 13 8.39 6.20 4.54
CA ILE A 13 8.51 5.05 3.64
C ILE A 13 8.21 5.57 2.23
N ASN A 14 9.21 5.51 1.35
CA ASN A 14 9.05 5.81 -0.07
C ASN A 14 8.76 4.52 -0.82
N VAL A 15 7.64 4.46 -1.52
CA VAL A 15 7.23 3.33 -2.34
C VAL A 15 7.29 3.78 -3.79
N THR A 16 8.05 3.06 -4.61
CA THR A 16 8.05 3.21 -6.06
C THR A 16 7.61 1.90 -6.69
N ILE A 17 6.62 1.97 -7.57
CA ILE A 17 6.01 0.82 -8.23
C ILE A 17 6.28 0.98 -9.72
N TYR A 18 7.12 0.11 -10.27
CA TYR A 18 7.53 0.14 -11.68
C TYR A 18 6.73 -0.87 -12.51
N ASN A 19 6.82 -0.72 -13.84
CA ASN A 19 6.32 -1.68 -14.82
C ASN A 19 4.83 -2.02 -14.65
N ILE A 20 4.02 -1.05 -14.23
CA ILE A 20 2.57 -1.22 -14.12
C ILE A 20 2.00 -1.40 -15.53
N ARG A 21 1.27 -2.51 -15.73
CA ARG A 21 0.97 -3.08 -17.05
C ARG A 21 -0.08 -2.31 -17.86
N ASN A 22 -0.95 -1.55 -17.21
CA ASN A 22 -2.00 -0.77 -17.85
C ASN A 22 -2.39 0.46 -17.01
N LYS A 23 -3.26 1.31 -17.57
CA LYS A 23 -3.77 2.51 -16.91
C LYS A 23 -5.14 2.33 -16.24
N SER A 24 -5.68 1.10 -16.24
CA SER A 24 -7.02 0.80 -15.71
C SER A 24 -6.98 0.54 -14.21
N GLY A 25 -7.97 1.09 -13.50
CA GLY A 25 -8.10 0.86 -12.07
C GLY A 25 -7.11 1.67 -11.22
N ARG A 26 -6.68 1.09 -10.11
CA ARG A 26 -5.86 1.74 -9.10
C ARG A 26 -4.95 0.74 -8.39
N ILE A 27 -3.82 1.22 -7.88
CA ILE A 27 -3.04 0.48 -6.89
C ILE A 27 -3.52 0.89 -5.50
N GLN A 28 -3.70 -0.08 -4.61
CA GLN A 28 -3.93 0.16 -3.19
C GLN A 28 -2.68 -0.18 -2.40
N LEU A 29 -2.25 0.72 -1.53
CA LEU A 29 -1.16 0.48 -0.59
C LEU A 29 -1.72 0.55 0.83
N HIS A 30 -1.36 -0.42 1.67
CA HIS A 30 -1.74 -0.45 3.08
C HIS A 30 -0.54 -0.77 3.97
N ILE A 31 -0.36 0.00 5.04
CA ILE A 31 0.58 -0.28 6.12
C ILE A 31 -0.18 -0.91 7.28
N TYR A 32 0.32 -2.04 7.76
CA TYR A 32 -0.19 -2.77 8.92
C TYR A 32 0.84 -2.75 10.05
N LYS A 33 0.36 -2.67 11.30
CA LYS A 33 1.24 -2.68 12.48
C LYS A 33 1.57 -4.08 12.96
N ASP A 34 0.74 -5.06 12.59
CA ASP A 34 0.83 -6.43 13.09
C ASP A 34 0.08 -7.42 12.18
N GLN A 35 0.29 -8.71 12.40
CA GLN A 35 -0.36 -9.79 11.65
C GLN A 35 -1.87 -9.82 11.85
N GLN A 36 -2.36 -9.42 13.02
CA GLN A 36 -3.79 -9.45 13.35
C GLN A 36 -4.57 -8.43 12.51
N SER A 37 -4.07 -7.19 12.44
CA SER A 37 -4.64 -6.12 11.62
C SER A 37 -4.55 -6.43 10.13
N TYR A 38 -3.47 -7.09 9.68
CA TYR A 38 -3.35 -7.59 8.31
C TYR A 38 -4.42 -8.64 7.98
N THR A 39 -4.56 -9.65 8.84
CA THR A 39 -5.55 -10.73 8.65
C THR A 39 -6.99 -10.18 8.66
N ALA A 40 -7.26 -9.17 9.49
CA ALA A 40 -8.55 -8.49 9.53
C ALA A 40 -8.75 -7.42 8.44
N GLN A 41 -7.76 -7.22 7.54
CA GLN A 41 -7.77 -6.20 6.49
C GLN A 41 -7.99 -4.77 7.01
N LYS A 42 -7.54 -4.49 8.25
CA LYS A 42 -7.66 -3.18 8.90
C LYS A 42 -6.33 -2.43 8.85
N GLY A 43 -6.01 -1.87 7.69
CA GLY A 43 -4.78 -1.09 7.50
C GLY A 43 -4.72 0.12 8.44
N TRP A 44 -3.54 0.39 9.00
CA TRP A 44 -3.29 1.56 9.83
C TRP A 44 -3.18 2.85 9.02
N LYS A 45 -2.48 2.78 7.89
CA LYS A 45 -2.41 3.84 6.87
C LYS A 45 -2.66 3.21 5.52
N GLY A 46 -3.32 3.92 4.62
CA GLY A 46 -3.51 3.45 3.26
C GLY A 46 -3.69 4.58 2.27
N VAL A 47 -3.46 4.27 0.99
CA VAL A 47 -3.68 5.19 -0.13
C VAL A 47 -4.16 4.43 -1.36
N LEU A 48 -4.98 5.10 -2.15
CA LEU A 48 -5.36 4.68 -3.49
C LEU A 48 -4.59 5.53 -4.50
N LEU A 49 -3.82 4.89 -5.37
CA LEU A 49 -3.07 5.53 -6.44
C LEU A 49 -3.74 5.17 -7.77
N TYR A 50 -4.40 6.13 -8.41
CA TYR A 50 -5.05 5.86 -9.69
C TYR A 50 -4.02 5.72 -10.81
N LYS A 51 -4.12 4.66 -11.60
CA LYS A 51 -3.13 4.38 -12.66
C LYS A 51 -3.21 5.34 -13.83
N GLN A 52 -4.31 6.09 -13.94
CA GLN A 52 -4.43 7.18 -14.93
C GLN A 52 -3.47 8.34 -14.64
N ASP A 53 -3.05 8.51 -13.38
CA ASP A 53 -2.12 9.57 -12.94
C ASP A 53 -0.65 9.14 -13.07
N MET A 54 -0.42 7.95 -13.62
CA MET A 54 0.88 7.33 -13.77
C MET A 54 1.73 8.00 -14.86
N SER A 55 3.03 8.13 -14.58
CA SER A 55 4.04 8.58 -15.55
C SER A 55 5.05 7.47 -15.80
N ASN A 56 5.42 7.22 -17.06
CA ASN A 56 6.39 6.19 -17.46
C ASN A 56 6.15 4.81 -16.79
N ASN A 57 4.90 4.35 -16.81
CA ASN A 57 4.47 3.10 -16.20
C ASN A 57 4.88 2.94 -14.72
N THR A 58 5.02 4.07 -14.01
CA THR A 58 5.54 4.15 -12.65
C THR A 58 4.67 5.03 -11.75
N LEU A 59 4.39 4.55 -10.55
CA LEU A 59 3.74 5.32 -9.49
C LEU A 59 4.68 5.49 -8.30
N HIS A 60 4.58 6.65 -7.65
CA HIS A 60 5.34 6.97 -6.45
C HIS A 60 4.40 7.38 -5.33
N TYR A 61 4.70 6.92 -4.12
CA TYR A 61 4.01 7.40 -2.93
C TYR A 61 4.94 7.47 -1.73
N ARG A 62 4.73 8.46 -0.87
CA ARG A 62 5.51 8.67 0.35
C ARG A 62 4.59 8.68 1.56
N PHE A 63 4.70 7.64 2.38
CA PHE A 63 4.14 7.66 3.72
C PHE A 63 5.05 8.47 4.63
N VAL A 64 4.47 9.34 5.46
CA VAL A 64 5.19 10.15 6.46
C VAL A 64 4.63 9.92 7.86
N GLY A 65 5.42 10.26 8.88
CA GLY A 65 5.00 10.14 10.26
C GLY A 65 4.91 8.69 10.72
N ILE A 66 5.85 7.84 10.30
CA ILE A 66 5.93 6.43 10.68
C ILE A 66 6.88 6.29 11.87
N PRO A 67 6.39 5.97 13.08
CA PRO A 67 7.27 5.68 14.22
C PRO A 67 8.19 4.49 13.92
N SER A 68 9.35 4.42 14.56
CA SER A 68 10.20 3.23 14.46
C SER A 68 9.46 1.96 14.89
N GLY A 69 9.58 0.89 14.11
CA GLY A 69 8.94 -0.39 14.39
C GLY A 69 8.92 -1.30 13.17
N THR A 70 8.37 -2.49 13.33
CA THR A 70 8.13 -3.45 12.25
C THR A 70 6.71 -3.26 11.72
N TYR A 71 6.57 -3.24 10.40
CA TYR A 71 5.29 -3.03 9.72
C TYR A 71 5.17 -3.98 8.53
N GLY A 72 3.94 -4.37 8.20
CA GLY A 72 3.61 -4.99 6.92
C GLY A 72 3.24 -3.92 5.90
N LEU A 73 3.74 -4.01 4.67
CA LEU A 73 3.28 -3.22 3.53
C LEU A 73 2.60 -4.17 2.55
N ALA A 74 1.33 -3.94 2.27
CA ALA A 74 0.59 -4.66 1.25
C ALA A 74 0.34 -3.76 0.03
N LEU A 75 0.42 -4.37 -1.15
CA LEU A 75 0.07 -3.76 -2.42
C LEU A 75 -1.00 -4.64 -3.09
N LEU A 76 -2.10 -4.02 -3.53
CA LEU A 76 -3.10 -4.64 -4.37
C LEU A 76 -3.21 -3.87 -5.68
N ASP A 77 -3.11 -4.59 -6.80
CA ASP A 77 -3.35 -4.04 -8.12
C ASP A 77 -4.82 -4.24 -8.55
N ASP A 78 -5.67 -3.29 -8.21
CA ASP A 78 -7.15 -3.35 -8.30
C ASP A 78 -7.62 -2.73 -9.63
N GLU A 79 -7.75 -3.57 -10.67
CA GLU A 79 -8.05 -3.14 -12.04
C GLU A 79 -9.52 -2.76 -12.21
N ASN A 80 -10.43 -3.42 -11.48
CA ASN A 80 -11.87 -3.22 -11.59
C ASN A 80 -12.50 -2.41 -10.43
N LYS A 81 -11.68 -2.00 -9.45
CA LYS A 81 -12.04 -1.14 -8.31
C LYS A 81 -12.89 -1.83 -7.24
N ASN A 82 -12.90 -3.16 -7.18
CA ASN A 82 -13.74 -3.91 -6.25
C ASN A 82 -13.09 -4.16 -4.87
N THR A 83 -11.86 -3.69 -4.66
CA THR A 83 -11.10 -3.80 -3.40
C THR A 83 -10.68 -5.21 -2.96
N VAL A 84 -10.90 -6.21 -3.81
CA VAL A 84 -10.51 -7.59 -3.55
C VAL A 84 -9.67 -8.10 -4.70
N MET A 85 -8.80 -9.06 -4.42
CA MET A 85 -8.08 -9.73 -5.49
C MET A 85 -9.02 -10.68 -6.21
N ASP A 86 -9.25 -10.41 -7.49
CA ASP A 86 -10.07 -11.29 -8.31
C ASP A 86 -9.28 -12.49 -8.84
N TYR A 87 -9.89 -13.67 -8.73
CA TYR A 87 -9.33 -14.92 -9.26
C TYR A 87 -10.14 -15.42 -10.46
N GLY A 88 -9.43 -15.85 -11.50
CA GLY A 88 -9.97 -16.75 -12.51
C GLY A 88 -9.87 -18.21 -12.06
N TRP A 89 -10.14 -19.16 -12.96
CA TRP A 89 -10.11 -20.59 -12.62
C TRP A 89 -8.73 -21.09 -12.14
N VAL A 90 -7.64 -20.48 -12.61
CA VAL A 90 -6.26 -20.94 -12.34
C VAL A 90 -5.33 -19.83 -11.84
N MET A 91 -5.57 -18.58 -12.20
CA MET A 91 -4.68 -17.45 -11.89
C MET A 91 -5.48 -16.23 -11.42
N PRO A 92 -4.90 -15.34 -10.58
CA PRO A 92 -5.43 -14.02 -10.34
C PRO A 92 -5.68 -13.30 -11.67
N LYS A 93 -6.85 -12.67 -11.82
CA LYS A 93 -7.13 -11.79 -12.96
C LYS A 93 -6.33 -10.49 -12.86
N GLU A 94 -5.95 -10.14 -11.64
CA GLU A 94 -5.22 -8.93 -11.28
C GLU A 94 -3.73 -9.20 -11.00
N GLY A 95 -2.93 -8.14 -10.88
CA GLY A 95 -1.52 -8.26 -10.59
C GLY A 95 -1.22 -8.80 -9.19
N PHE A 96 -0.70 -10.02 -9.13
CA PHE A 96 -0.15 -10.60 -7.90
C PHE A 96 1.34 -10.28 -7.76
N PRO A 97 1.80 -9.74 -6.62
CA PRO A 97 3.21 -9.77 -6.28
C PRO A 97 3.62 -11.23 -6.08
N GLN A 98 4.34 -11.81 -7.03
CA GLN A 98 4.94 -13.13 -6.82
C GLN A 98 6.07 -13.02 -5.78
N PRO A 99 6.25 -14.03 -4.91
CA PRO A 99 7.33 -14.07 -3.93
C PRO A 99 8.72 -14.05 -4.58
#